data_AF-A0AA39KHF2-F1
#
_entry.id   AF-A0AA39KHF2-F1
#
_cell.length_a   1.000
_cell.length_b   1.000
_cell.length_c   1.000
_cell.angle_alpha   90.00
_cell.angle_beta   90.00
_cell.angle_gamma   90.00
#
_symmetry.space_group_name_H-M   'P 1'
#
loop_
_entity.id
_entity.type
_entity.pdbx_description
1 polymer ?
#
loop_
_entity_poly.entity_id
_entity_poly.type
_entity_poly.pdbx_seq_one_letter_code
_entity_poly.pdbx_strand_id
1 'polypeptide(L)'
;MSMFGRPVYRVEDKLPGNYWTVAFYTDDLDQDAEDLKCEVGSTMCIKNSRLHQFFDGQVGYRIEDASTVTVLPCTIAQLRTLSSGLRQRSDAGNFMSTAARRVNHATVLSLLGPLMRGLFQQCQRQDWKEHRVTCKALKALLEWNIVFA
;
A
#
# COMPACT_ATOMS: atom_id res chain seq x y z
N MET A 1 -5.46 -19.54 -17.71
CA MET A 1 -4.81 -19.68 -19.03
C MET A 1 -3.63 -18.74 -19.05
N SER A 2 -2.44 -19.25 -18.73
CA SER A 2 -1.19 -18.50 -18.76
C SER A 2 -0.74 -18.35 -20.22
N MET A 3 -0.71 -17.11 -20.71
CA MET A 3 0.07 -16.75 -21.89
C MET A 3 1.48 -16.45 -21.38
N PHE A 4 2.49 -17.04 -22.02
CA PHE A 4 3.93 -17.02 -21.74
C PHE A 4 4.59 -15.62 -21.69
N GLY A 5 4.04 -14.69 -20.92
CA GLY A 5 4.56 -13.35 -20.71
C GLY A 5 4.68 -13.10 -19.22
N ARG A 6 5.81 -12.53 -18.81
CA ARG A 6 5.96 -11.98 -17.47
C ARG A 6 4.85 -10.96 -17.22
N PRO A 7 4.22 -10.91 -16.03
CA PRO A 7 3.21 -9.90 -15.74
C PRO A 7 3.80 -8.49 -15.88
N VAL A 8 3.22 -7.69 -16.77
CA VAL A 8 3.58 -6.29 -16.97
C VAL A 8 2.34 -5.44 -16.75
N TYR A 9 2.44 -4.51 -15.81
CA TYR A 9 1.38 -3.61 -15.43
C TYR A 9 1.72 -2.19 -15.89
N ARG A 10 0.73 -1.52 -16.46
CA ARG A 10 0.79 -0.08 -16.71
C ARG A 10 0.17 0.64 -15.53
N VAL A 11 0.98 1.36 -14.77
CA VAL A 11 0.58 1.98 -13.51
C VAL A 11 0.65 3.50 -13.65
N GLU A 12 -0.43 4.20 -13.32
CA GLU A 12 -0.44 5.66 -13.26
C GLU A 12 0.16 6.12 -11.92
N ASP A 13 1.05 7.11 -11.95
CA ASP A 13 1.57 7.70 -10.72
C ASP A 13 0.63 8.78 -10.15
N LYS A 14 1.16 9.61 -9.25
CA LYS A 14 0.39 10.68 -8.61
C LYS A 14 -0.03 11.81 -9.56
N LEU A 15 0.64 11.97 -10.69
CA LEU A 15 0.35 12.96 -11.72
C LEU A 15 -0.54 12.32 -12.80
N PRO A 16 -1.76 12.83 -13.02
CA PRO A 16 -2.66 12.29 -14.03
C PRO A 16 -1.99 12.23 -15.41
N GLY A 17 -2.15 11.11 -16.10
CA GLY A 17 -1.56 10.87 -17.40
C GLY A 17 -0.09 10.43 -17.39
N ASN A 18 0.58 10.39 -16.23
CA ASN A 18 1.94 9.89 -16.12
C ASN A 18 1.94 8.40 -15.79
N TYR A 19 2.32 7.58 -16.76
CA TYR A 19 2.28 6.13 -16.66
C TYR A 19 3.69 5.53 -16.61
N TRP A 20 3.83 4.52 -15.77
CA TRP A 20 5.05 3.75 -15.59
C TRP A 20 4.78 2.28 -15.88
N THR A 21 5.77 1.63 -16.48
CA THR A 21 5.75 0.18 -16.71
C THR A 21 6.29 -0.53 -15.48
N VAL A 22 5.55 -1.47 -14.92
CA VAL A 22 6.01 -2.31 -13.80
C VAL A 22 6.00 -3.76 -14.24
N ALA A 23 7.17 -4.39 -14.31
CA ALA A 23 7.32 -5.76 -14.79
C ALA A 23 7.84 -6.69 -13.70
N PHE A 24 7.19 -7.84 -13.52
CA PHE A 24 7.57 -8.85 -12.55
C PHE A 24 8.56 -9.86 -13.15
N TYR A 25 9.71 -9.96 -12.50
CA TYR A 25 10.84 -10.85 -12.81
C TYR A 25 11.12 -11.80 -11.63
N THR A 26 10.09 -12.15 -10.89
CA THR A 26 10.18 -13.13 -9.79
C THR A 26 10.24 -14.55 -10.34
N ASP A 27 10.64 -15.48 -9.48
CA ASP A 27 10.79 -16.90 -9.83
C ASP A 27 9.42 -17.59 -9.99
N ASP A 28 8.44 -17.26 -9.15
CA ASP A 28 7.11 -17.86 -9.10
C ASP A 28 6.00 -16.89 -9.56
N LEU A 29 6.00 -16.56 -10.86
CA LEU A 29 5.15 -15.52 -11.45
C LEU A 29 3.64 -15.73 -11.23
N ASP A 30 3.16 -16.97 -11.36
CA ASP A 30 1.73 -17.30 -11.23
C ASP A 30 1.26 -17.13 -9.78
N GLN A 31 2.08 -17.57 -8.82
CA GLN A 31 1.78 -17.47 -7.39
C GLN A 31 1.82 -16.02 -6.92
N ASP A 32 2.84 -15.27 -7.32
CA ASP A 32 2.97 -13.85 -6.97
C ASP A 32 1.84 -13.00 -7.54
N ALA A 33 1.40 -13.30 -8.76
CA ALA A 33 0.26 -12.61 -9.37
C ALA A 33 -1.06 -12.91 -8.62
N GLU A 34 -1.27 -14.16 -8.20
CA GLU A 34 -2.44 -14.57 -7.41
C GLU A 34 -2.43 -13.98 -5.99
N ASP A 35 -1.26 -13.92 -5.35
CA ASP A 35 -1.10 -13.42 -3.99
C ASP A 35 -1.19 -11.91 -3.91
N LEU A 36 -0.57 -11.18 -4.85
CA LEU A 36 -0.58 -9.72 -4.88
C LEU A 36 -1.95 -9.15 -5.28
N LYS A 37 -2.76 -9.91 -6.03
CA LYS A 37 -4.11 -9.48 -6.48
C LYS A 37 -4.07 -8.11 -7.16
N CYS A 38 -3.18 -8.00 -8.14
CA CYS A 38 -2.98 -6.79 -8.94
C CYS A 38 -4.21 -6.53 -9.85
N GLU A 39 -5.25 -5.92 -9.28
CA GLU A 39 -6.48 -5.58 -10.00
C GLU A 39 -6.50 -4.11 -10.44
N VAL A 40 -7.14 -3.82 -11.58
CA VAL A 40 -7.36 -2.44 -12.04
C VAL A 40 -8.14 -1.67 -10.98
N GLY A 41 -7.66 -0.47 -10.63
CA GLY A 41 -8.24 0.37 -9.57
C GLY A 41 -7.59 0.16 -8.20
N SER A 42 -6.72 -0.84 -8.05
CA SER A 42 -5.86 -0.98 -6.86
C SER A 42 -4.63 -0.08 -6.94
N THR A 43 -4.07 0.26 -5.78
CA THR A 43 -2.83 1.04 -5.68
C THR A 43 -1.66 0.12 -5.40
N MET A 44 -0.65 0.15 -6.28
CA MET A 44 0.60 -0.58 -6.08
C MET A 44 1.60 0.29 -5.34
N CYS A 45 2.23 -0.26 -4.31
CA CYS A 45 3.27 0.41 -3.54
C CYS A 45 4.54 -0.42 -3.62
N ILE A 46 5.58 0.19 -4.21
CA ILE A 46 6.83 -0.48 -4.53
C ILE A 46 7.92 0.08 -3.62
N LYS A 47 8.61 -0.78 -2.89
CA LYS A 47 9.70 -0.42 -1.97
C LYS A 47 11.05 -0.79 -2.58
N ASN A 48 12.06 0.06 -2.38
CA ASN A 48 13.46 -0.22 -2.74
C ASN A 48 13.70 -0.67 -4.20
N SER A 49 12.78 -0.34 -5.12
CA SER A 49 12.93 -0.67 -6.53
C SER A 49 13.90 0.26 -7.24
N ARG A 50 14.55 -0.25 -8.28
CA ARG A 50 15.38 0.55 -9.19
C ARG A 50 14.65 0.78 -10.50
N LEU A 51 14.86 1.96 -11.08
CA LEU A 51 14.44 2.22 -12.45
C LEU A 51 15.21 1.29 -13.39
N HIS A 52 14.49 0.74 -14.36
CA HIS A 52 15.01 -0.17 -15.36
C HIS A 52 14.60 0.32 -16.74
N GLN A 53 15.57 0.34 -17.66
CA GLN A 53 15.31 0.57 -19.07
C GLN A 53 15.10 -0.79 -19.74
N PHE A 54 13.92 -1.00 -20.29
CA PHE A 54 13.54 -2.22 -21.00
C PHE A 54 14.07 -2.20 -22.44
N PHE A 55 14.13 -3.37 -23.07
CA PHE A 55 14.70 -3.54 -24.42
C PHE A 55 13.91 -2.79 -25.51
N ASP A 56 12.63 -2.53 -25.27
CA ASP A 56 11.76 -1.73 -26.14
C ASP A 56 11.95 -0.21 -25.97
N GLY A 57 12.91 0.20 -25.13
CA GLY A 57 13.20 1.60 -24.82
C GLY A 57 12.32 2.21 -23.73
N GLN A 58 11.34 1.47 -23.21
CA GLN A 58 10.53 1.96 -22.09
C GLN A 58 11.35 2.04 -20.80
N VAL A 59 11.01 2.98 -19.93
CA VAL A 59 11.60 3.10 -18.59
C VAL A 59 10.51 2.80 -17.55
N GLY A 60 10.85 1.99 -16.57
CA GLY A 60 9.91 1.61 -15.53
C GLY A 60 10.57 0.88 -14.37
N TYR A 61 9.80 0.08 -13.65
CA TYR A 61 10.26 -0.67 -12.49
C TYR A 61 10.30 -2.16 -12.80
N ARG A 62 11.46 -2.77 -12.56
CA ARG A 62 11.64 -4.21 -12.62
C ARG A 62 11.60 -4.78 -11.20
N ILE A 63 10.60 -5.62 -10.93
CA ILE A 63 10.38 -6.24 -9.63
C ILE A 63 11.00 -7.62 -9.64
N GLU A 64 12.09 -7.82 -8.90
CA GLU A 64 12.76 -9.13 -8.77
C GLU A 64 12.31 -9.89 -7.52
N ASP A 65 11.71 -9.20 -6.57
CA ASP A 65 11.19 -9.76 -5.33
C ASP A 65 9.78 -9.21 -5.04
N ALA A 66 8.77 -10.07 -5.07
CA ALA A 66 7.37 -9.70 -4.83
C ALA A 66 7.15 -9.12 -3.43
N SER A 67 7.98 -9.47 -2.44
CA SER A 67 7.87 -8.96 -1.07
C SER A 67 8.09 -7.44 -0.98
N THR A 68 8.74 -6.87 -1.98
CA THR A 68 8.97 -5.41 -2.11
C THR A 68 7.74 -4.66 -2.60
N VAL A 69 6.71 -5.38 -3.07
CA VAL A 69 5.46 -4.82 -3.58
C VAL A 69 4.34 -5.09 -2.59
N THR A 70 3.52 -4.07 -2.34
CA THR A 70 2.28 -4.20 -1.59
C THR A 70 1.16 -3.59 -2.40
N VAL A 71 0.10 -4.36 -2.64
CA VAL A 71 -1.10 -3.88 -3.35
C VAL A 71 -2.17 -3.54 -2.33
N LEU A 72 -2.66 -2.31 -2.39
CA LEU A 72 -3.79 -1.84 -1.61
C LEU A 72 -5.05 -1.88 -2.48
N PRO A 73 -6.16 -2.48 -2.01
CA PRO A 73 -7.38 -2.62 -2.79
C PRO A 73 -8.20 -1.32 -2.85
N CYS A 74 -7.54 -0.17 -3.05
CA CYS A 74 -8.14 1.15 -3.13
C CYS A 74 -7.47 1.98 -4.21
N THR A 75 -8.16 2.99 -4.72
CA THR A 75 -7.58 3.92 -5.69
C THR A 75 -6.62 4.90 -5.03
N ILE A 76 -5.73 5.51 -5.82
CA ILE A 76 -4.82 6.56 -5.32
C ILE A 76 -5.58 7.75 -4.72
N ALA A 77 -6.77 8.07 -5.25
CA ALA A 77 -7.64 9.12 -4.73
C ALA A 77 -8.19 8.76 -3.34
N GLN A 78 -8.67 7.53 -3.16
CA GLN A 78 -9.10 7.03 -1.84
C GLN A 78 -7.95 7.03 -0.84
N LEU A 79 -6.75 6.59 -1.26
CA LEU A 79 -5.56 6.58 -0.40
C LEU A 79 -5.18 8.00 0.06
N ARG A 80 -5.27 9.00 -0.83
CA ARG A 80 -5.04 10.42 -0.48
C ARG A 80 -6.04 10.93 0.53
N THR A 81 -7.32 10.63 0.35
CA THR A 81 -8.38 11.02 1.30
C THR A 81 -8.16 10.41 2.68
N LEU A 82 -7.72 9.15 2.73
CA LEU A 82 -7.38 8.49 4.00
C LEU A 82 -6.16 9.13 4.65
N SER A 83 -5.10 9.40 3.88
CA SER A 83 -3.89 10.05 4.38
C SER A 83 -4.15 11.48 4.87
N SER A 84 -4.97 12.28 4.17
CA SER A 84 -5.33 13.63 4.60
C SER A 84 -6.19 13.60 5.87
N GLY A 85 -7.15 12.68 5.98
CA GLY A 85 -7.93 12.48 7.20
C GLY A 85 -7.07 12.08 8.39
N LEU A 86 -6.06 11.23 8.18
CA LEU A 86 -5.08 10.88 9.22
C LEU A 86 -4.25 12.10 9.67
N ARG A 87 -3.74 12.90 8.72
CA ARG A 87 -2.98 14.12 9.03
C ARG A 87 -3.81 15.13 9.81
N GLN A 88 -5.05 15.40 9.39
CA GLN A 88 -5.96 16.29 10.12
C GLN A 88 -6.20 15.83 11.56
N ARG A 89 -6.40 14.52 11.78
CA ARG A 89 -6.54 13.98 13.14
C ARG A 89 -5.24 14.10 13.94
N SER A 90 -4.10 14.01 13.28
CA SER A 90 -2.81 14.19 13.93
C SER A 90 -2.52 15.63 14.33
N ASP A 91 -2.75 16.55 13.42
CA ASP A 91 -2.55 17.98 13.62
C ASP A 91 -3.57 18.56 14.62
N ALA A 92 -4.77 17.98 14.69
CA ALA A 92 -5.78 18.28 15.72
C ALA A 92 -5.41 17.73 17.13
N GLY A 93 -4.18 17.23 17.33
CA GLY A 93 -3.71 16.70 18.61
C GLY A 93 -4.27 15.32 18.98
N ASN A 94 -5.09 14.71 18.11
CA ASN A 94 -5.75 13.43 18.38
C ASN A 94 -4.91 12.19 18.00
N PHE A 95 -3.80 12.32 17.25
CA PHE A 95 -2.82 11.21 17.10
C PHE A 95 -1.75 11.20 18.19
N MET A 96 -1.35 12.37 18.67
CA MET A 96 -0.07 12.54 19.36
C MET A 96 -0.16 12.31 20.88
N SER A 97 -1.36 12.14 21.46
CA SER A 97 -1.47 11.93 22.91
C SER A 97 -0.93 10.58 23.39
N THR A 98 -0.57 9.63 22.50
CA THR A 98 -0.04 8.33 22.93
C THR A 98 1.20 7.79 22.17
N ALA A 99 1.60 8.34 21.02
CA ALA A 99 2.67 7.72 20.20
C ALA A 99 3.98 8.54 20.04
N ALA A 100 4.06 9.75 20.60
CA ALA A 100 5.11 10.72 20.28
C ALA A 100 6.43 10.58 21.07
N ARG A 101 6.85 9.38 21.45
CA ARG A 101 8.10 9.23 22.22
C ARG A 101 8.92 8.03 21.78
N ARG A 102 9.72 8.19 20.70
CA ARG A 102 10.79 7.28 20.26
C ARG A 102 10.57 5.84 20.70
N VAL A 103 9.70 5.12 19.99
CA VAL A 103 9.38 3.75 20.37
C VAL A 103 9.70 2.78 19.26
N ASN A 104 10.42 1.73 19.62
CA ASN A 104 10.77 0.61 18.76
C ASN A 104 9.50 -0.02 18.15
N HIS A 105 9.65 -0.66 16.98
CA HIS A 105 8.57 -1.31 16.19
C HIS A 105 7.57 -2.13 17.02
N ALA A 106 8.03 -2.86 18.04
CA ALA A 106 7.19 -3.65 18.94
C ALA A 106 6.26 -2.81 19.83
N THR A 107 6.72 -1.64 20.26
CA THR A 107 5.97 -0.75 21.16
C THR A 107 5.01 0.15 20.39
N VAL A 108 5.28 0.42 19.11
CA VAL A 108 4.30 1.13 18.27
C VAL A 108 3.11 0.24 17.92
N LEU A 109 3.33 -1.07 17.72
CA LEU A 109 2.24 -2.05 17.60
C LEU A 109 1.41 -2.17 18.88
N SER A 110 2.00 -2.03 20.08
CA SER A 110 1.26 -2.06 21.34
C SER A 110 0.50 -0.76 21.63
N LEU A 111 0.99 0.39 21.16
CA LEU A 111 0.32 1.70 21.28
C LEU A 111 -0.75 1.94 20.20
N LEU A 112 -0.52 1.45 18.99
CA LEU A 112 -1.53 1.44 17.92
C LEU A 112 -2.52 0.28 18.07
N GLY A 113 -2.22 -0.75 18.85
CA GLY A 113 -3.13 -1.87 19.10
C GLY A 113 -4.50 -1.45 19.65
N PRO A 114 -4.56 -0.53 20.63
CA PRO A 114 -5.80 0.09 21.11
C PRO A 114 -6.51 0.98 20.07
N LEU A 115 -5.76 1.76 19.27
CA LEU A 115 -6.32 2.61 18.21
C LEU A 115 -6.88 1.78 17.05
N MET A 116 -6.12 0.77 16.62
CA MET A 116 -6.58 -0.27 15.72
C MET A 116 -7.76 -1.00 16.33
N ARG A 117 -7.78 -1.37 17.62
CA ARG A 117 -8.96 -1.98 18.27
C ARG A 117 -10.19 -1.09 18.27
N GLY A 118 -10.05 0.21 18.53
CA GLY A 118 -11.15 1.18 18.51
C GLY A 118 -11.71 1.37 17.09
N LEU A 119 -10.81 1.44 16.10
CA LEU A 119 -11.20 1.38 14.69
C LEU A 119 -11.89 0.04 14.40
N PHE A 120 -11.27 -1.10 14.70
CA PHE A 120 -11.78 -2.47 14.48
C PHE A 120 -13.15 -2.73 15.13
N GLN A 121 -13.42 -2.21 16.33
CA GLN A 121 -14.74 -2.33 16.98
C GLN A 121 -15.81 -1.52 16.23
N GLN A 122 -15.46 -0.36 15.67
CA GLN A 122 -16.36 0.40 14.79
C GLN A 122 -16.46 -0.25 13.40
N CYS A 123 -15.36 -0.82 12.87
CA CYS A 123 -15.32 -1.60 11.62
C CYS A 123 -16.28 -2.79 11.68
N GLN A 124 -16.41 -3.44 12.85
CA GLN A 124 -17.23 -4.64 13.05
C GLN A 124 -18.73 -4.31 13.09
N ARG A 125 -19.11 -3.04 13.30
CA ARG A 125 -20.50 -2.57 13.38
C ARG A 125 -21.00 -1.89 12.11
N GLN A 126 -20.11 -1.54 11.18
CA GLN A 126 -20.44 -0.90 9.89
C GLN A 126 -20.37 -1.92 8.74
N ASP A 127 -20.91 -1.56 7.56
CA ASP A 127 -20.93 -2.40 6.35
C ASP A 127 -19.54 -2.98 6.01
N TRP A 128 -19.32 -4.21 6.47
CA TRP A 128 -18.01 -4.85 6.56
C TRP A 128 -17.30 -4.95 5.20
N LYS A 129 -18.05 -5.12 4.11
CA LYS A 129 -17.49 -5.26 2.76
C LYS A 129 -16.76 -4.00 2.30
N GLU A 130 -17.41 -2.84 2.42
CA GLU A 130 -16.84 -1.56 2.02
C GLU A 130 -15.76 -1.12 3.01
N HIS A 131 -16.01 -1.33 4.31
CA HIS A 131 -15.08 -0.96 5.35
C HIS A 131 -13.76 -1.74 5.30
N ARG A 132 -13.79 -3.02 4.92
CA ARG A 132 -12.59 -3.89 4.88
C ARG A 132 -11.50 -3.33 3.97
N VAL A 133 -11.87 -2.73 2.84
CA VAL A 133 -10.94 -2.09 1.91
C VAL A 133 -10.24 -0.91 2.58
N THR A 134 -11.02 -0.02 3.19
CA THR A 134 -10.51 1.15 3.91
C THR A 134 -9.60 0.77 5.07
N CYS A 135 -9.99 -0.26 5.84
CA CYS A 135 -9.22 -0.74 6.98
C CYS A 135 -7.85 -1.30 6.56
N LYS A 136 -7.79 -2.07 5.46
CA LYS A 136 -6.52 -2.58 4.91
C LYS A 136 -5.59 -1.44 4.49
N ALA A 137 -6.11 -0.44 3.77
CA ALA A 137 -5.32 0.72 3.34
C ALA A 137 -4.82 1.53 4.54
N LEU A 138 -5.67 1.72 5.57
CA LEU A 138 -5.32 2.46 6.77
C LEU A 138 -4.22 1.76 7.58
N LYS A 139 -4.31 0.43 7.73
CA LYS A 139 -3.27 -0.36 8.40
C LYS A 139 -1.92 -0.21 7.69
N ALA A 140 -1.90 -0.33 6.37
CA ALA A 140 -0.67 -0.16 5.59
C ALA A 140 -0.08 1.25 5.74
N LEU A 141 -0.91 2.29 5.68
CA LEU A 141 -0.47 3.68 5.91
C LEU A 141 0.14 3.87 7.30
N LEU A 142 -0.46 3.28 8.34
CA LEU A 142 0.07 3.34 9.70
C LEU A 142 1.41 2.62 9.79
N GLU A 143 1.53 1.40 9.29
CA GLU A 143 2.79 0.64 9.27
C GLU A 143 3.91 1.42 8.56
N TRP A 144 3.60 2.06 7.42
CA TRP A 144 4.58 2.88 6.71
C TRP A 144 4.96 4.14 7.47
N ASN A 145 4.01 4.82 8.11
CA ASN A 145 4.33 5.99 8.93
C ASN A 145 5.28 5.65 10.07
N ILE A 146 5.26 4.42 10.59
CA ILE A 146 6.20 3.97 11.63
C ILE A 146 7.59 3.70 11.06
N VAL A 147 7.64 3.12 9.87
CA VAL A 147 8.91 2.73 9.21
C VAL A 147 9.65 3.93 8.63
N PHE A 148 8.92 4.97 8.21
CA PHE A 148 9.47 6.13 7.50
C PHE A 148 9.38 7.46 8.27
N ALA A 149 8.91 7.48 9.53
CA ALA A 149 9.01 8.64 10.43
C ALA A 149 10.25 8.55 11.32
#